data_AF-A0A485MXP9-F1
#
_entry.id   AF-A0A485MXP9-F1
#
_cell.length_a   1.000
_cell.length_b   1.000
_cell.length_c   1.000
_cell.angle_alpha   90.00
_cell.angle_beta   90.00
_cell.angle_gamma   90.00
#
_symmetry.space_group_name_H-M   'P 1'
#
loop_
_entity.id
_entity.type
_entity.pdbx_description
1 polymer ?
#
loop_
_entity_poly.entity_id
_entity_poly.type
_entity_poly.pdbx_seq_one_letter_code
_entity_poly.pdbx_strand_id
1 'polypeptide(L)'
;MGRLCLLPSQEFLFPREGPLRTRGATSCLGLVGRVEAVARLCRKPAGGRALTTFPGCSLLVCRLEARSGQPPKLGPQGGMAKSRGRLYLWMCLAVVLASFLAGFMVGWFIKPFKESTTSLGYHQSMRWNLVSEMKAENIKSFLRSFTKLPHLAGTEQNLLLAKKIQTQWKKFGLDSAELVHYDVLLSYPNETNANYISIIDEHGIEIFNTSYLEPPPDGYENVTNVVPPYNAFSAQGMPEGDLIYVNYARTEDFFKLEREMNINCSGKIVIARYGKIFRGNKVKNAMLAGAIGIILYSDPADYFAPGVQPYPKGWNLPGTAVQRGNVLNLNGAGDPLTPGYPAKGTSSLLQVATTNMLENHFLGSTMLCLILKIKKTLNQPGQK
;
A
#
# COMPACT_ATOMS: atom_id res chain seq x y z
N MET A 1 25.11 -2.65 -0.69
CA MET A 1 24.26 -3.32 -1.70
C MET A 1 22.81 -3.26 -1.23
N GLY A 2 22.04 -2.27 -1.71
CA GLY A 2 20.62 -2.15 -1.39
C GLY A 2 19.79 -2.70 -2.54
N ARG A 3 18.99 -3.76 -2.30
CA ARG A 3 17.98 -4.22 -3.26
C ARG A 3 16.77 -3.30 -3.14
N LEU A 4 16.50 -2.53 -4.20
CA LEU A 4 15.25 -1.77 -4.30
C LEU A 4 14.15 -2.71 -4.82
N CYS A 5 13.39 -3.32 -3.91
CA CYS A 5 12.14 -4.00 -4.25
C CYS A 5 11.01 -2.97 -4.28
N LEU A 6 10.54 -2.62 -5.48
CA LEU A 6 9.29 -1.87 -5.65
C LEU A 6 8.11 -2.86 -5.51
N LEU A 7 7.46 -2.84 -4.34
CA LEU A 7 6.17 -3.48 -4.15
C LEU A 7 5.07 -2.69 -4.88
N PRO A 8 4.01 -3.35 -5.37
CA PRO A 8 2.86 -2.65 -5.95
C PRO A 8 2.23 -1.74 -4.90
N SER A 9 2.00 -0.50 -5.31
CA SER A 9 1.44 0.59 -4.52
C SER A 9 0.09 0.21 -3.89
N GLN A 10 0.05 0.16 -2.56
CA GLN A 10 -1.18 0.34 -1.81
C GLN A 10 -1.65 1.79 -2.01
N GLU A 11 -2.90 1.96 -2.45
CA GLU A 11 -3.55 3.26 -2.56
C GLU A 11 -3.71 3.87 -1.17
N PHE A 12 -2.83 4.81 -0.82
CA PHE A 12 -3.06 5.72 0.29
C PHE A 12 -4.08 6.78 -0.14
N LEU A 13 -5.31 6.67 0.37
CA LEU A 13 -6.32 7.72 0.30
C LEU A 13 -5.85 8.93 1.11
N PHE A 14 -5.47 10.01 0.40
CA PHE A 14 -5.41 11.34 0.99
C PHE A 14 -6.78 12.02 0.82
N PRO A 15 -7.39 12.56 1.90
CA PRO A 15 -8.57 13.40 1.78
C PRO A 15 -8.21 14.71 1.05
N ARG A 16 -8.97 15.04 0.01
CA ARG A 16 -8.91 16.34 -0.69
C ARG A 16 -9.60 17.40 0.17
N GLU A 17 -8.85 18.32 0.75
CA GLU A 17 -9.41 19.63 1.13
C GLU A 17 -9.28 20.59 -0.06
N GLY A 18 -10.41 21.15 -0.49
CA GLY A 18 -10.48 22.14 -1.57
C GLY A 18 -10.19 23.55 -1.06
N PRO A 19 -9.64 24.47 -1.87
CA PRO A 19 -9.38 25.83 -1.43
C PRO A 19 -10.62 26.72 -1.59
N LEU A 20 -11.07 27.27 -0.46
CA LEU A 20 -11.91 28.46 -0.39
C LEU A 20 -11.09 29.69 -0.82
N ARG A 21 -11.69 30.51 -1.66
CA ARG A 21 -11.13 31.72 -2.28
C ARG A 21 -11.58 32.94 -1.48
N THR A 22 -10.69 33.68 -0.83
CA THR A 22 -10.90 35.11 -0.54
C THR A 22 -9.60 35.90 -0.65
N ARG A 23 -9.75 37.16 -1.11
CA ARG A 23 -8.72 38.14 -1.49
C ARG A 23 -8.12 38.83 -0.25
N GLY A 24 -6.87 39.28 -0.36
CA GLY A 24 -6.30 40.30 0.53
C GLY A 24 -4.79 40.39 0.43
N ALA A 25 -4.29 41.40 -0.26
CA ALA A 25 -2.88 41.75 -0.33
C ALA A 25 -2.44 42.48 0.95
N THR A 26 -1.30 42.10 1.54
CA THR A 26 -0.24 43.03 1.99
C THR A 26 0.98 42.27 2.50
N SER A 27 2.14 42.77 2.09
CA SER A 27 3.50 42.45 2.57
C SER A 27 3.63 42.51 4.08
N CYS A 28 4.38 41.58 4.70
CA CYS A 28 5.32 41.89 5.78
C CYS A 28 6.29 40.72 6.06
N LEU A 29 7.48 41.14 6.48
CA LEU A 29 8.67 40.37 6.82
C LEU A 29 8.43 39.20 7.79
N GLY A 30 9.31 38.21 7.69
CA GLY A 30 9.26 36.98 8.45
C GLY A 30 9.48 37.13 9.96
N LEU A 31 9.16 36.05 10.66
CA LEU A 31 9.88 35.65 11.86
C LEU A 31 9.69 34.14 12.04
N VAL A 32 10.81 33.48 12.28
CA VAL A 32 10.91 32.07 12.66
C VAL A 32 10.30 31.89 14.05
N GLY A 33 9.33 30.98 14.19
CA GLY A 33 8.74 30.60 15.47
C GLY A 33 8.25 29.16 15.42
N ARG A 34 9.07 28.24 15.91
CA ARG A 34 8.77 26.80 16.05
C ARG A 34 7.71 26.61 17.14
N VAL A 35 6.63 25.91 16.81
CA VAL A 35 5.63 25.39 17.74
C VAL A 35 6.09 24.04 18.28
N GLU A 36 6.08 23.90 19.60
CA GLU A 36 6.24 22.64 20.33
C GLU A 36 5.04 21.71 20.11
N ALA A 37 5.30 20.40 19.99
CA ALA A 37 4.31 19.37 20.22
C ALA A 37 4.96 18.14 20.88
N VAL A 38 4.83 18.11 22.21
CA VAL A 38 4.33 17.01 23.06
C VAL A 38 4.65 15.57 22.62
N ALA A 39 5.61 14.94 23.32
CA ALA A 39 5.71 13.49 23.42
C ALA A 39 5.01 13.01 24.70
N ARG A 40 3.95 12.19 24.57
CA ARG A 40 3.33 11.49 25.69
C ARG A 40 4.06 10.18 25.99
N LEU A 41 4.38 10.08 27.28
CA LEU A 41 4.74 8.91 28.09
C LEU A 41 4.02 7.60 27.75
N CYS A 42 4.79 6.52 27.68
CA CYS A 42 4.38 5.21 28.19
C CYS A 42 5.29 4.83 29.36
N ARG A 43 4.69 4.73 30.55
CA ARG A 43 5.25 4.26 31.82
C ARG A 43 4.67 2.87 32.10
N LYS A 44 5.49 1.90 32.54
CA LYS A 44 5.21 0.91 33.62
C LYS A 44 6.32 -0.17 33.68
N PRO A 45 6.47 -0.95 34.78
CA PRO A 45 7.15 -0.53 36.01
C PRO A 45 8.20 -1.57 36.51
N ALA A 46 8.71 -1.30 37.72
CA ALA A 46 9.80 -1.93 38.44
C ALA A 46 9.67 -3.42 38.81
N GLY A 47 10.83 -4.06 39.02
CA GLY A 47 11.04 -5.06 40.08
C GLY A 47 11.82 -6.31 39.67
N GLY A 48 12.97 -6.56 40.32
CA GLY A 48 13.58 -7.90 40.40
C GLY A 48 15.09 -7.95 40.20
N ARG A 49 15.85 -8.16 41.28
CA ARG A 49 17.28 -8.53 41.28
C ARG A 49 17.44 -10.04 41.02
N ALA A 50 18.33 -10.41 40.11
CA ALA A 50 19.16 -11.63 40.11
C ALA A 50 20.15 -11.51 38.93
N LEU A 51 21.45 -11.27 39.17
CA LEU A 51 22.50 -12.28 39.28
C LEU A 51 22.53 -13.29 38.11
N THR A 52 23.29 -12.98 37.06
CA THR A 52 24.12 -13.95 36.34
C THR A 52 25.33 -13.25 35.72
N THR A 53 26.47 -13.89 35.95
CA THR A 53 27.86 -13.54 35.65
C THR A 53 28.25 -13.87 34.21
N PHE A 54 29.10 -13.05 33.59
CA PHE A 54 30.09 -13.48 32.60
C PHE A 54 31.49 -13.01 33.05
N PRO A 55 32.56 -13.79 32.80
CA PRO A 55 33.80 -13.75 33.59
C PRO A 55 34.92 -12.90 32.98
N GLY A 56 35.87 -12.48 33.84
CA GLY A 56 37.16 -11.87 33.49
C GLY A 56 37.48 -10.64 34.36
N CYS A 57 37.64 -10.76 35.69
CA CYS A 57 38.92 -11.00 36.42
C CYS A 57 40.09 -10.11 35.93
N SER A 58 40.78 -9.28 36.72
CA SER A 58 40.92 -9.23 38.18
C SER A 58 41.32 -7.83 38.66
N LEU A 59 40.62 -7.32 39.67
CA LEU A 59 41.03 -6.20 40.51
C LEU A 59 41.73 -6.81 41.74
N LEU A 60 43.02 -6.53 41.92
CA LEU A 60 43.74 -6.89 43.15
C LEU A 60 43.63 -5.72 44.14
N VAL A 61 42.83 -5.91 45.19
CA VAL A 61 42.83 -5.10 46.41
C VAL A 61 43.37 -5.98 47.53
N CYS A 62 44.53 -5.64 48.09
CA CYS A 62 45.03 -6.13 49.38
C CYS A 62 45.43 -4.88 50.19
N ARG A 63 44.62 -4.44 51.15
CA ARG A 63 44.53 -4.87 52.56
C ARG A 63 45.80 -4.54 53.36
N LEU A 64 45.70 -3.45 54.12
CA LEU A 64 46.58 -3.06 55.22
C LEU A 64 46.33 -3.99 56.42
N GLU A 65 47.40 -4.53 57.02
CA GLU A 65 47.45 -4.74 58.46
C GLU A 65 48.90 -4.81 58.98
N ALA A 66 49.11 -4.16 60.11
CA ALA A 66 50.39 -3.85 60.72
C ALA A 66 50.97 -5.04 61.51
N ARG A 67 52.31 -5.15 61.57
CA ARG A 67 53.00 -5.81 62.69
C ARG A 67 54.34 -5.17 63.02
N SER A 68 54.61 -5.27 64.31
CA SER A 68 55.59 -4.64 65.20
C SER A 68 57.05 -5.06 65.03
N GLY A 69 57.98 -4.12 65.24
CA GLY A 69 59.39 -4.39 65.54
C GLY A 69 60.15 -3.12 65.96
N GLN A 70 60.71 -3.11 67.17
CA GLN A 70 61.59 -2.09 67.77
C GLN A 70 63.07 -2.61 67.73
N PRO A 71 64.11 -1.83 68.09
CA PRO A 71 65.14 -1.33 67.15
C PRO A 71 66.59 -1.74 67.52
N PRO A 72 67.63 -1.20 66.82
CA PRO A 72 68.73 -0.64 67.63
C PRO A 72 69.28 0.73 67.17
N LYS A 73 69.48 1.56 68.21
CA LYS A 73 70.61 2.45 68.59
C LYS A 73 71.20 3.51 67.61
N LEU A 74 70.95 4.76 68.02
CA LEU A 74 71.84 5.94 68.19
C LEU A 74 73.03 6.20 67.24
N GLY A 75 73.05 7.42 66.70
CA GLY A 75 74.26 8.19 66.38
C GLY A 75 73.92 9.47 65.61
N PRO A 76 74.35 10.68 66.03
CA PRO A 76 73.58 11.91 65.82
C PRO A 76 74.07 12.76 64.64
N GLN A 77 73.19 13.67 64.20
CA GLN A 77 73.41 15.03 63.65
C GLN A 77 72.29 15.27 62.63
N GLY A 78 71.40 16.24 62.76
CA GLY A 78 71.61 17.63 63.14
C GLY A 78 71.10 18.48 61.98
N GLY A 79 70.29 19.50 62.26
CA GLY A 79 70.09 20.61 61.31
C GLY A 79 68.74 20.69 60.61
N MET A 80 67.93 21.60 61.13
CA MET A 80 66.80 22.32 60.51
C MET A 80 66.91 22.56 58.98
N ALA A 81 65.77 22.45 58.26
CA ALA A 81 65.55 23.21 57.02
C ALA A 81 64.05 23.43 56.72
N LYS A 82 63.41 24.24 57.57
CA LYS A 82 62.06 24.80 57.39
C LYS A 82 62.10 25.90 56.31
N SER A 83 62.14 25.57 55.01
CA SER A 83 61.87 26.55 53.92
C SER A 83 61.75 25.98 52.50
N ARG A 84 62.23 24.76 52.20
CA ARG A 84 62.30 24.25 50.80
C ARG A 84 61.03 23.55 50.31
N GLY A 85 60.28 22.89 51.19
CA GLY A 85 59.07 22.14 50.79
C GLY A 85 57.91 23.00 50.27
N ARG A 86 57.79 24.25 50.74
CA ARG A 86 56.74 25.17 50.28
C ARG A 86 56.99 25.65 48.84
N LEU A 87 58.25 25.81 48.43
CA LEU A 87 58.61 26.21 47.06
C LEU A 87 58.33 25.08 46.05
N TYR A 88 58.65 23.83 46.40
CA TYR A 88 58.32 22.66 45.57
C TYR A 88 56.80 22.46 45.43
N LEU A 89 56.03 22.73 46.48
CA LEU A 89 54.56 22.66 46.43
C LEU A 89 53.97 23.70 45.45
N TRP A 90 54.49 24.93 45.45
CA TRP A 90 54.08 25.98 44.51
C TRP A 90 54.47 25.66 43.07
N MET A 91 55.65 25.06 42.84
CA MET A 91 56.07 24.59 41.52
C MET A 91 55.15 23.48 41.00
N CYS A 92 54.78 22.51 41.84
CA CYS A 92 53.83 21.45 41.45
C CYS A 92 52.44 22.01 41.10
N LEU A 93 51.93 22.95 41.90
CA LEU A 93 50.65 23.61 41.62
C LEU A 93 50.67 24.40 40.30
N ALA A 94 51.77 25.08 39.99
CA ALA A 94 51.93 25.80 38.73
C ALA A 94 51.93 24.86 37.51
N VAL A 95 52.59 23.70 37.61
CA VAL A 95 52.61 22.69 36.55
C VAL A 95 51.22 22.07 36.34
N VAL A 96 50.50 21.78 37.43
CA VAL A 96 49.12 21.26 37.35
C VAL A 96 48.20 22.28 36.69
N LEU A 97 48.28 23.56 37.08
CA LEU A 97 47.49 24.62 36.48
C LEU A 97 47.81 24.82 34.99
N ALA A 98 49.10 24.77 34.61
CA ALA A 98 49.51 24.86 33.22
C ALA A 98 48.99 23.68 32.39
N SER A 99 49.03 22.46 32.93
CA SER A 99 48.48 21.27 32.25
C SER A 99 46.95 21.32 32.11
N PHE A 100 46.24 21.86 33.10
CA PHE A 100 44.80 22.07 33.04
C PHE A 100 44.42 23.14 32.01
N LEU A 101 45.14 24.26 31.96
CA LEU A 101 44.93 25.32 30.97
C LEU A 101 45.26 24.84 29.56
N ALA A 102 46.32 24.04 29.38
CA ALA A 102 46.65 23.42 28.10
C ALA A 102 45.56 22.45 27.65
N GLY A 103 45.09 21.57 28.55
CA GLY A 103 43.97 20.66 28.27
C GLY A 103 42.67 21.39 27.96
N PHE A 104 42.38 22.48 28.66
CA PHE A 104 41.22 23.33 28.42
C PHE A 104 41.31 24.04 27.07
N MET A 105 42.48 24.58 26.69
CA MET A 105 42.68 25.20 25.39
C MET A 105 42.54 24.18 24.27
N VAL A 106 43.14 22.99 24.39
CA VAL A 106 42.97 21.91 23.41
C VAL A 106 41.50 21.48 23.30
N GLY A 107 40.79 21.31 24.42
CA GLY A 107 39.36 20.98 24.41
C GLY A 107 38.46 22.11 23.87
N TRP A 108 38.84 23.38 24.09
CA TRP A 108 38.09 24.54 23.61
C TRP A 108 38.25 24.79 22.11
N PHE A 109 39.44 24.50 21.57
CA PHE A 109 39.73 24.63 20.15
C PHE A 109 39.35 23.40 19.33
N ILE A 110 39.19 22.23 19.93
CA ILE A 110 38.54 21.07 19.30
C ILE A 110 37.02 21.21 19.46
N LYS A 111 36.42 22.17 18.75
CA LYS A 111 35.01 22.03 18.37
C LYS A 111 34.96 20.99 17.25
N PRO A 112 34.13 19.94 17.34
CA PRO A 112 33.91 19.09 16.18
C PRO A 112 33.37 19.99 15.06
N PHE A 113 34.11 20.05 13.94
CA PHE A 113 33.63 20.68 12.72
C PHE A 113 32.26 20.07 12.43
N LYS A 114 31.21 20.90 12.44
CA LYS A 114 29.86 20.47 12.07
C LYS A 114 29.89 20.01 10.62
N GLU A 115 29.91 18.70 10.40
CA GLU A 115 29.64 18.04 9.11
C GLU A 115 28.17 18.22 8.63
N SER A 116 27.37 19.12 9.23
CA SER A 116 25.96 19.27 8.85
C SER A 116 25.74 20.15 7.61
N THR A 117 26.69 21.01 7.24
CA THR A 117 26.46 22.01 6.17
C THR A 117 26.74 21.46 4.77
N THR A 118 27.73 20.56 4.62
CA THR A 118 28.12 19.99 3.32
C THR A 118 27.13 18.91 2.85
N SER A 119 26.62 18.10 3.77
CA SER A 119 25.63 17.05 3.49
C SER A 119 24.31 17.64 2.97
N LEU A 120 23.78 18.69 3.62
CA LEU A 120 22.48 19.28 3.24
C LEU A 120 22.53 19.91 1.84
N GLY A 121 23.60 20.64 1.50
CA GLY A 121 23.78 21.24 0.18
C GLY A 121 23.99 20.21 -0.94
N TYR A 122 24.71 19.12 -0.65
CA TYR A 122 24.95 18.03 -1.60
C TYR A 122 23.69 17.20 -1.89
N HIS A 123 22.90 16.86 -0.87
CA HIS A 123 21.62 16.18 -1.09
C HIS A 123 20.61 17.06 -1.82
N GLN A 124 20.65 18.38 -1.59
CA GLN A 124 19.80 19.33 -2.30
C GLN A 124 20.16 19.44 -3.78
N SER A 125 21.45 19.38 -4.14
CA SER A 125 21.89 19.41 -5.54
C SER A 125 21.57 18.12 -6.30
N MET A 126 21.76 16.93 -5.70
CA MET A 126 21.40 15.66 -6.33
C MET A 126 19.89 15.54 -6.58
N ARG A 127 19.06 15.94 -5.62
CA ARG A 127 17.60 15.96 -5.78
C ARG A 127 17.19 16.89 -6.91
N TRP A 128 17.79 18.08 -6.98
CA TRP A 128 17.51 19.03 -8.05
C TRP A 128 17.91 18.50 -9.41
N ASN A 129 19.10 17.90 -9.53
CA ASN A 129 19.56 17.27 -10.77
C ASN A 129 18.57 16.20 -11.22
N LEU A 130 18.17 15.29 -10.32
CA LEU A 130 17.19 14.23 -10.61
C LEU A 130 15.85 14.78 -11.12
N VAL A 131 15.26 15.74 -10.39
CA VAL A 131 13.95 16.31 -10.75
C VAL A 131 14.05 17.10 -12.06
N SER A 132 15.12 17.86 -12.25
CA SER A 132 15.32 18.66 -13.46
C SER A 132 15.55 17.80 -14.71
N GLU A 133 16.08 16.58 -14.55
CA GLU A 133 16.31 15.63 -15.64
C GLU A 133 15.01 14.98 -16.13
N MET A 134 13.96 14.93 -15.29
CA MET A 134 12.66 14.40 -15.70
C MET A 134 11.99 15.33 -16.72
N LYS A 135 11.88 14.88 -17.98
CA LYS A 135 11.27 15.65 -19.07
C LYS A 135 9.87 15.15 -19.43
N ALA A 136 8.92 16.07 -19.60
CA ALA A 136 7.54 15.76 -19.97
C ALA A 136 7.41 15.01 -21.30
N GLU A 137 8.22 15.37 -22.32
CA GLU A 137 8.17 14.71 -23.63
C GLU A 137 8.60 13.23 -23.55
N ASN A 138 9.53 12.90 -22.65
CA ASN A 138 9.93 11.51 -22.40
C ASN A 138 8.75 10.71 -21.83
N ILE A 139 8.05 11.27 -20.84
CA ILE A 139 6.87 10.62 -20.22
C ILE A 139 5.77 10.39 -21.27
N LYS A 140 5.49 11.41 -22.10
CA LYS A 140 4.52 11.33 -23.20
C LYS A 140 4.89 10.25 -24.22
N SER A 141 6.17 10.15 -24.60
CA SER A 141 6.68 9.12 -25.49
C SER A 141 6.56 7.71 -24.88
N PHE A 142 6.93 7.53 -23.61
CA PHE A 142 6.74 6.25 -22.91
C PHE A 142 5.28 5.84 -22.86
N LEU A 143 4.39 6.75 -22.46
CA LEU A 143 2.94 6.52 -22.42
C LEU A 143 2.44 6.05 -23.79
N ARG A 144 2.72 6.80 -24.87
CA ARG A 144 2.31 6.41 -26.22
C ARG A 144 2.90 5.06 -26.65
N SER A 145 4.08 4.71 -26.17
CA SER A 145 4.73 3.44 -26.50
C SER A 145 4.16 2.24 -25.74
N PHE A 146 3.48 2.46 -24.61
CA PHE A 146 2.89 1.43 -23.76
C PHE A 146 1.39 1.24 -24.00
N THR A 147 0.68 2.25 -24.50
CA THR A 147 -0.79 2.23 -24.67
C THR A 147 -1.27 1.95 -26.10
N LYS A 148 -0.46 1.28 -26.93
CA LYS A 148 -0.85 0.94 -28.31
C LYS A 148 -1.75 -0.29 -28.41
N LEU A 149 -1.56 -1.26 -27.51
CA LEU A 149 -2.25 -2.54 -27.53
C LEU A 149 -2.67 -2.93 -26.11
N PRO A 150 -3.76 -3.69 -25.93
CA PRO A 150 -4.16 -4.25 -24.64
C PRO A 150 -3.06 -5.11 -24.04
N HIS A 151 -2.76 -4.93 -22.76
CA HIS A 151 -1.69 -5.65 -22.05
C HIS A 151 -2.23 -6.25 -20.74
N LEU A 152 -3.29 -7.05 -20.86
CA LEU A 152 -3.93 -7.75 -19.74
C LEU A 152 -2.94 -8.70 -19.05
N ALA A 153 -3.00 -8.82 -17.72
CA ALA A 153 -2.12 -9.72 -16.96
C ALA A 153 -2.19 -11.15 -17.54
N GLY A 154 -1.07 -11.89 -17.52
CA GLY A 154 -0.97 -13.25 -18.07
C GLY A 154 -0.94 -13.37 -19.60
N THR A 155 -1.16 -12.28 -20.36
CA THR A 155 -1.13 -12.34 -21.83
C THR A 155 0.27 -12.15 -22.42
N GLU A 156 0.47 -12.62 -23.66
CA GLU A 156 1.72 -12.45 -24.40
C GLU A 156 2.13 -10.98 -24.53
N GLN A 157 1.17 -10.09 -24.84
CA GLN A 157 1.46 -8.66 -24.98
C GLN A 157 2.00 -8.03 -23.69
N ASN A 158 1.51 -8.47 -22.52
CA ASN A 158 2.02 -8.01 -21.24
C ASN A 158 3.44 -8.56 -20.95
N LEU A 159 3.75 -9.78 -21.39
CA LEU A 159 5.12 -10.32 -21.34
C LEU A 159 6.08 -9.54 -22.24
N LEU A 160 5.65 -9.16 -23.44
CA LEU A 160 6.44 -8.32 -24.34
C LEU A 160 6.73 -6.95 -23.72
N LEU A 161 5.74 -6.35 -23.06
CA LEU A 161 5.91 -5.10 -22.31
C LEU A 161 6.92 -5.27 -21.15
N ALA A 162 6.86 -6.38 -20.40
CA ALA A 162 7.81 -6.66 -19.33
C ALA A 162 9.25 -6.78 -19.85
N LYS A 163 9.47 -7.51 -20.95
CA LYS A 163 10.78 -7.61 -21.64
C LYS A 163 11.28 -6.25 -22.15
N LYS A 164 10.37 -5.41 -22.66
CA LYS A 164 10.69 -4.04 -23.09
C LYS A 164 11.17 -3.19 -21.92
N ILE A 165 10.46 -3.21 -20.79
CA ILE A 165 10.87 -2.48 -19.56
C ILE A 165 12.21 -3.00 -19.06
N GLN A 166 12.42 -4.32 -19.00
CA GLN A 166 13.70 -4.91 -18.61
C GLN A 166 14.85 -4.40 -19.47
N THR A 167 14.67 -4.36 -20.80
CA THR A 167 15.66 -3.84 -21.74
C THR A 167 15.94 -2.35 -21.50
N GLN A 168 14.89 -1.55 -21.29
CA GLN A 168 15.02 -0.12 -21.01
C GLN A 168 15.76 0.14 -19.69
N TRP A 169 15.46 -0.61 -18.64
CA TRP A 169 16.13 -0.50 -17.34
C TRP A 169 17.62 -0.83 -17.42
N LYS A 170 17.99 -1.89 -18.15
CA LYS A 170 19.41 -2.19 -18.44
C LYS A 170 20.07 -1.05 -19.21
N LYS A 171 19.39 -0.49 -20.21
CA LYS A 171 19.88 0.65 -20.98
C LYS A 171 20.06 1.92 -20.13
N PHE A 172 19.21 2.14 -19.12
CA PHE A 172 19.33 3.29 -18.20
C PHE A 172 20.48 3.13 -17.20
N GLY A 173 21.13 1.97 -17.16
CA GLY A 173 22.30 1.74 -16.31
C GLY A 173 21.97 1.16 -14.93
N LEU A 174 20.83 0.50 -14.75
CA LEU A 174 20.60 -0.29 -13.53
C LEU A 174 21.53 -1.51 -13.52
N ASP A 175 22.16 -1.77 -12.37
CA ASP A 175 23.10 -2.90 -12.18
C ASP A 175 22.45 -4.26 -12.50
N SER A 176 21.16 -4.42 -12.15
CA SER A 176 20.41 -5.66 -12.37
C SER A 176 18.96 -5.37 -12.75
N ALA A 177 18.44 -6.07 -13.74
CA ALA A 177 17.03 -6.06 -14.11
C ALA A 177 16.61 -7.46 -14.59
N GLU A 178 15.79 -8.15 -13.79
CA GLU A 178 15.41 -9.55 -13.96
C GLU A 178 13.89 -9.71 -14.05
N LEU A 179 13.44 -10.70 -14.82
CA LEU A 179 12.03 -11.09 -14.84
C LEU A 179 11.81 -12.16 -13.76
N VAL A 180 10.96 -11.84 -12.78
CA VAL A 180 10.54 -12.78 -11.75
C VAL A 180 9.09 -13.17 -12.01
N HIS A 181 8.84 -14.45 -12.26
CA HIS A 181 7.51 -14.98 -12.56
C HIS A 181 6.95 -15.81 -11.39
N TYR A 182 5.61 -15.94 -11.38
CA TYR A 182 4.81 -16.70 -10.44
C TYR A 182 3.63 -17.32 -11.20
N ASP A 183 3.25 -18.54 -10.84
CA ASP A 183 2.13 -19.26 -11.43
C ASP A 183 0.87 -19.02 -10.59
N VAL A 184 0.18 -17.90 -10.85
CA VAL A 184 -0.96 -17.42 -10.05
C VAL A 184 -2.30 -17.76 -10.70
N LEU A 185 -3.36 -17.87 -9.88
CA LEU A 185 -4.71 -18.04 -10.40
C LEU A 185 -5.20 -16.72 -11.01
N LEU A 186 -5.50 -16.75 -12.31
CA LEU A 186 -6.15 -15.66 -13.04
C LEU A 186 -7.53 -16.10 -13.52
N SER A 187 -8.34 -15.14 -13.95
CA SER A 187 -9.70 -15.35 -14.42
C SER A 187 -9.89 -14.58 -15.72
N TYR A 188 -10.46 -15.24 -16.73
CA TYR A 188 -10.78 -14.67 -18.03
C TYR A 188 -12.17 -15.14 -18.48
N PRO A 189 -12.89 -14.34 -19.28
CA PRO A 189 -14.14 -14.78 -19.89
C PRO A 189 -13.89 -15.90 -20.90
N ASN A 190 -14.90 -16.74 -21.12
CA ASN A 190 -14.84 -17.76 -22.16
C ASN A 190 -15.19 -17.12 -23.51
N GLU A 191 -14.30 -17.24 -24.50
CA GLU A 191 -14.50 -16.66 -25.84
C GLU A 191 -15.64 -17.34 -26.63
N THR A 192 -15.90 -18.62 -26.35
CA THR A 192 -16.94 -19.41 -27.03
C THR A 192 -18.30 -19.31 -26.36
N ASN A 193 -18.34 -19.01 -25.05
CA ASN A 193 -19.57 -18.82 -24.29
C ASN A 193 -19.57 -17.44 -23.64
N ALA A 194 -20.07 -16.46 -24.40
CA ALA A 194 -20.11 -15.06 -24.05
C ALA A 194 -20.99 -14.79 -22.81
N ASN A 195 -20.50 -13.93 -21.92
CA ASN A 195 -21.30 -13.47 -20.78
C ASN A 195 -22.32 -12.42 -21.26
N TYR A 196 -23.56 -12.51 -20.77
CA TYR A 196 -24.57 -11.50 -21.01
C TYR A 196 -25.66 -11.51 -19.92
N ILE A 197 -26.44 -10.45 -19.87
CA ILE A 197 -27.64 -10.35 -19.04
C ILE A 197 -28.82 -10.27 -20.00
N SER A 198 -29.87 -11.03 -19.73
CA SER A 198 -31.13 -10.96 -20.47
C SER A 198 -32.32 -10.70 -19.58
N ILE A 199 -33.35 -10.10 -20.16
CA ILE A 199 -34.68 -10.02 -19.56
C ILE A 199 -35.54 -11.04 -20.27
N ILE A 200 -36.22 -11.89 -19.50
CA ILE A 200 -37.13 -12.92 -20.00
C ILE A 200 -38.58 -12.58 -19.65
N ASP A 201 -39.51 -12.95 -20.53
CA ASP A 201 -40.94 -12.88 -20.26
C ASP A 201 -41.45 -14.09 -19.44
N GLU A 202 -42.77 -14.17 -19.24
CA GLU A 202 -43.42 -15.25 -18.49
C GLU A 202 -43.30 -16.62 -19.17
N HIS A 203 -43.01 -16.65 -20.47
CA HIS A 203 -42.80 -17.86 -21.27
C HIS A 203 -41.32 -18.25 -21.37
N GLY A 204 -40.42 -17.50 -20.73
CA GLY A 204 -38.98 -17.73 -20.76
C GLY A 204 -38.29 -17.23 -22.04
N ILE A 205 -38.96 -16.41 -22.85
CA ILE A 205 -38.42 -15.83 -24.08
C ILE A 205 -37.61 -14.58 -23.74
N GLU A 206 -36.39 -14.49 -24.26
CA GLU A 206 -35.52 -13.32 -24.10
C GLU A 206 -36.06 -12.13 -24.90
N ILE A 207 -36.40 -11.05 -24.20
CA ILE A 207 -36.95 -9.81 -24.79
C ILE A 207 -35.89 -8.69 -24.89
N PHE A 208 -34.79 -8.82 -24.16
CA PHE A 208 -33.68 -7.88 -24.18
C PHE A 208 -32.40 -8.59 -23.76
N ASN A 209 -31.31 -8.35 -24.49
CA ASN A 209 -29.97 -8.86 -24.16
C ASN A 209 -29.00 -7.69 -24.09
N THR A 210 -28.10 -7.70 -23.12
CA THR A 210 -26.99 -6.72 -23.05
C THR A 210 -25.99 -6.94 -24.16
N SER A 211 -25.32 -5.87 -24.60
CA SER A 211 -24.18 -5.99 -25.51
C SER A 211 -23.04 -6.78 -24.86
N TYR A 212 -22.38 -7.62 -25.66
CA TYR A 212 -21.21 -8.40 -25.25
C TYR A 212 -19.92 -7.58 -25.25
N LEU A 213 -19.77 -6.64 -26.18
CA LEU A 213 -18.56 -5.84 -26.37
C LEU A 213 -18.88 -4.35 -26.35
N GLU A 214 -17.91 -3.55 -25.88
CA GLU A 214 -17.91 -2.12 -26.16
C GLU A 214 -17.48 -1.85 -27.61
N PRO A 215 -17.99 -0.78 -28.24
CA PRO A 215 -17.44 -0.32 -29.50
C PRO A 215 -15.96 0.08 -29.30
N PRO A 216 -15.06 -0.30 -30.23
CA PRO A 216 -13.67 0.12 -30.14
C PRO A 216 -13.58 1.66 -30.25
N PRO A 217 -12.66 2.30 -29.51
CA PRO A 217 -12.46 3.74 -29.65
C PRO A 217 -11.78 4.09 -30.97
N ASP A 218 -12.01 5.32 -31.43
CA ASP A 218 -11.40 5.86 -32.66
C ASP A 218 -9.87 5.63 -32.70
N GLY A 219 -9.37 5.10 -33.81
CA GLY A 219 -7.97 4.76 -34.05
C GLY A 219 -7.53 3.39 -33.52
N TYR A 220 -8.44 2.61 -32.92
CA TYR A 220 -8.20 1.26 -32.41
C TYR A 220 -9.14 0.21 -33.04
N GLU A 221 -9.75 0.52 -34.18
CA GLU A 221 -10.73 -0.34 -34.86
C GLU A 221 -10.16 -1.70 -35.26
N ASN A 222 -8.86 -1.76 -35.55
CA ASN A 222 -8.16 -2.99 -35.94
C ASN A 222 -7.62 -3.80 -34.74
N VAL A 223 -7.88 -3.39 -33.50
CA VAL A 223 -7.41 -4.09 -32.29
C VAL A 223 -8.44 -5.14 -31.89
N THR A 224 -8.08 -6.41 -32.07
CA THR A 224 -9.02 -7.54 -31.92
C THR A 224 -8.99 -8.22 -30.55
N ASN A 225 -7.93 -8.02 -29.77
CA ASN A 225 -7.71 -8.71 -28.49
C ASN A 225 -8.21 -7.92 -27.27
N VAL A 226 -9.24 -7.09 -27.44
CA VAL A 226 -9.89 -6.39 -26.33
C VAL A 226 -10.78 -7.38 -25.57
N VAL A 227 -10.41 -7.69 -24.33
CA VAL A 227 -11.21 -8.58 -23.47
C VAL A 227 -12.60 -7.96 -23.25
N PRO A 228 -13.72 -8.69 -23.41
CA PRO A 228 -15.06 -8.17 -23.14
C PRO A 228 -15.21 -7.76 -21.66
N PRO A 229 -16.23 -6.98 -21.31
CA PRO A 229 -16.53 -6.66 -19.91
C PRO A 229 -16.83 -7.91 -19.09
N TYR A 230 -16.14 -8.04 -17.96
CA TYR A 230 -16.42 -9.08 -16.98
C TYR A 230 -15.91 -8.65 -15.60
N ASN A 231 -16.44 -9.31 -14.57
CA ASN A 231 -15.90 -9.21 -13.22
C ASN A 231 -15.02 -10.45 -12.97
N ALA A 232 -13.72 -10.23 -12.81
CA ALA A 232 -12.76 -11.33 -12.64
C ALA A 232 -13.04 -12.09 -11.33
N PHE A 233 -12.93 -13.43 -11.40
CA PHE A 233 -13.24 -14.38 -10.33
C PHE A 233 -14.73 -14.49 -9.95
N SER A 234 -15.62 -14.03 -10.82
CA SER A 234 -17.04 -14.36 -10.69
C SER A 234 -17.28 -15.86 -10.77
N ALA A 235 -18.28 -16.38 -10.05
CA ALA A 235 -18.69 -17.78 -10.21
C ALA A 235 -19.41 -17.99 -11.55
N GLN A 236 -19.36 -19.23 -12.03
CA GLN A 236 -20.07 -19.65 -13.23
C GLN A 236 -21.51 -20.03 -12.91
N GLY A 237 -22.43 -19.63 -13.78
CA GLY A 237 -23.76 -20.22 -13.92
C GLY A 237 -24.79 -19.23 -14.46
N MET A 238 -26.04 -19.69 -14.53
CA MET A 238 -27.14 -19.03 -15.25
C MET A 238 -28.36 -18.75 -14.36
N PRO A 239 -28.23 -17.99 -13.24
CA PRO A 239 -29.35 -17.80 -12.33
C PRO A 239 -30.46 -16.97 -12.97
N GLU A 240 -31.70 -17.37 -12.69
CA GLU A 240 -32.91 -16.68 -13.11
C GLU A 240 -33.69 -16.20 -11.88
N GLY A 241 -34.13 -14.93 -11.87
CA GLY A 241 -34.87 -14.39 -10.73
C GLY A 241 -35.37 -12.96 -10.94
N ASP A 242 -36.15 -12.46 -9.97
CA ASP A 242 -36.57 -11.06 -9.98
C ASP A 242 -35.39 -10.13 -9.64
N LEU A 243 -35.48 -8.90 -10.12
CA LEU A 243 -34.45 -7.89 -9.96
C LEU A 243 -34.75 -6.94 -8.80
N ILE A 244 -33.78 -6.74 -7.91
CA ILE A 244 -33.86 -5.76 -6.82
C ILE A 244 -32.74 -4.73 -6.95
N TYR A 245 -33.08 -3.45 -6.97
CA TYR A 245 -32.09 -2.37 -6.89
C TYR A 245 -31.59 -2.18 -5.46
N VAL A 246 -30.28 -2.22 -5.26
CA VAL A 246 -29.65 -2.19 -3.92
C VAL A 246 -28.70 -1.02 -3.73
N ASN A 247 -28.93 0.11 -4.42
CA ASN A 247 -28.12 1.31 -4.29
C ASN A 247 -26.62 1.02 -4.54
N TYR A 248 -25.72 1.29 -3.59
CA TYR A 248 -24.29 1.00 -3.69
C TYR A 248 -23.91 -0.38 -3.10
N ALA A 249 -24.88 -1.23 -2.74
CA ALA A 249 -24.66 -2.54 -2.11
C ALA A 249 -23.78 -2.48 -0.84
N ARG A 250 -23.88 -1.37 -0.09
CA ARG A 250 -23.22 -1.24 1.21
C ARG A 250 -23.99 -2.03 2.26
N THR A 251 -23.36 -2.29 3.39
CA THR A 251 -23.99 -3.01 4.50
C THR A 251 -25.27 -2.30 4.97
N GLU A 252 -25.23 -0.96 5.05
CA GLU A 252 -26.40 -0.14 5.37
C GLU A 252 -27.50 -0.16 4.30
N ASP A 253 -27.15 -0.37 3.02
CA ASP A 253 -28.16 -0.45 1.95
C ASP A 253 -28.98 -1.74 2.10
N PHE A 254 -28.32 -2.86 2.42
CA PHE A 254 -29.02 -4.13 2.69
C PHE A 254 -29.80 -4.11 4.01
N PHE A 255 -29.25 -3.52 5.08
CA PHE A 255 -30.01 -3.34 6.32
C PHE A 255 -31.26 -2.49 6.13
N LYS A 256 -31.18 -1.44 5.32
CA LYS A 256 -32.34 -0.61 5.00
C LYS A 256 -33.40 -1.38 4.23
N LEU A 257 -33.00 -2.15 3.21
CA LEU A 257 -33.92 -2.98 2.44
C LEU A 257 -34.65 -3.99 3.31
N GLU A 258 -33.91 -4.71 4.17
CA GLU A 258 -34.46 -5.74 5.03
C GLU A 258 -35.33 -5.15 6.16
N ARG A 259 -34.82 -4.15 6.88
CA ARG A 259 -35.43 -3.71 8.15
C ARG A 259 -36.43 -2.56 8.00
N GLU A 260 -36.21 -1.67 7.03
CA GLU A 260 -37.07 -0.49 6.84
C GLU A 260 -38.07 -0.70 5.70
N MET A 261 -37.67 -1.41 4.63
CA MET A 261 -38.48 -1.60 3.43
C MET A 261 -39.13 -2.98 3.34
N ASN A 262 -38.76 -3.92 4.23
CA ASN A 262 -39.25 -5.29 4.25
C ASN A 262 -39.08 -6.03 2.90
N ILE A 263 -37.96 -5.78 2.21
CA ILE A 263 -37.59 -6.40 0.94
C ILE A 263 -36.58 -7.51 1.20
N ASN A 264 -36.92 -8.73 0.78
CA ASN A 264 -36.05 -9.91 0.90
C ASN A 264 -35.25 -10.15 -0.41
N CYS A 265 -33.93 -10.11 -0.32
CA CYS A 265 -33.02 -10.37 -1.44
C CYS A 265 -32.71 -11.86 -1.68
N SER A 266 -33.18 -12.75 -0.79
CA SER A 266 -32.94 -14.19 -0.89
C SER A 266 -33.56 -14.77 -2.18
N GLY A 267 -32.73 -15.46 -2.97
CA GLY A 267 -33.16 -16.05 -4.24
C GLY A 267 -33.41 -15.03 -5.35
N LYS A 268 -32.89 -13.80 -5.23
CA LYS A 268 -33.10 -12.71 -6.19
C LYS A 268 -31.79 -12.28 -6.84
N ILE A 269 -31.91 -11.66 -8.02
CA ILE A 269 -30.78 -10.97 -8.67
C ILE A 269 -30.80 -9.53 -8.17
N VAL A 270 -29.67 -9.03 -7.69
CA VAL A 270 -29.55 -7.63 -7.26
C VAL A 270 -28.81 -6.79 -8.29
N ILE A 271 -29.19 -5.53 -8.46
CA ILE A 271 -28.46 -4.55 -9.28
C ILE A 271 -27.98 -3.40 -8.43
N ALA A 272 -26.68 -3.11 -8.51
CA ALA A 272 -26.02 -2.11 -7.71
C ALA A 272 -25.14 -1.20 -8.57
N ARG A 273 -25.08 0.08 -8.21
CA ARG A 273 -24.14 1.02 -8.83
C ARG A 273 -22.73 0.86 -8.25
N TYR A 274 -21.73 1.05 -9.09
CA TYR A 274 -20.34 1.21 -8.65
C TYR A 274 -20.17 2.45 -7.76
N GLY A 275 -19.06 2.50 -7.00
CA GLY A 275 -18.73 3.61 -6.10
C GLY A 275 -18.90 3.30 -4.61
N LYS A 276 -18.46 4.24 -3.76
CA LYS A 276 -18.44 4.24 -2.28
C LYS A 276 -17.59 3.14 -1.62
N ILE A 277 -17.81 1.88 -1.96
CA ILE A 277 -17.07 0.73 -1.42
C ILE A 277 -16.44 -0.10 -2.55
N PHE A 278 -15.42 -0.88 -2.21
CA PHE A 278 -14.79 -1.80 -3.14
C PHE A 278 -15.80 -2.84 -3.66
N ARG A 279 -15.72 -3.16 -4.95
CA ARG A 279 -16.70 -4.03 -5.63
C ARG A 279 -16.80 -5.43 -5.05
N GLY A 280 -15.70 -6.02 -4.57
CA GLY A 280 -15.74 -7.32 -3.89
C GLY A 280 -16.53 -7.28 -2.57
N ASN A 281 -16.58 -6.14 -1.87
CA ASN A 281 -17.46 -5.99 -0.70
C ASN A 281 -18.93 -5.94 -1.10
N LYS A 282 -19.27 -5.34 -2.24
CA LYS A 282 -20.65 -5.34 -2.77
C LYS A 282 -21.13 -6.77 -3.02
N VAL A 283 -20.31 -7.58 -3.69
CA VAL A 283 -20.60 -8.99 -3.95
C VAL A 283 -20.75 -9.77 -2.64
N LYS A 284 -19.80 -9.62 -1.70
CA LYS A 284 -19.88 -10.25 -0.37
C LYS A 284 -21.18 -9.90 0.36
N ASN A 285 -21.55 -8.62 0.39
CA ASN A 285 -22.77 -8.17 1.06
C ASN A 285 -24.03 -8.74 0.40
N ALA A 286 -24.07 -8.75 -0.93
CA ALA A 286 -25.20 -9.31 -1.67
C ALA A 286 -25.38 -10.81 -1.40
N MET A 287 -24.28 -11.55 -1.29
CA MET A 287 -24.36 -12.95 -0.92
C MET A 287 -24.81 -13.17 0.52
N LEU A 288 -24.36 -12.35 1.47
CA LEU A 288 -24.85 -12.39 2.85
C LEU A 288 -26.36 -12.10 2.92
N ALA A 289 -26.88 -11.29 1.99
CA ALA A 289 -28.31 -11.04 1.82
C ALA A 289 -29.07 -12.15 1.05
N GLY A 290 -28.39 -13.25 0.69
CA GLY A 290 -28.99 -14.41 0.02
C GLY A 290 -29.24 -14.24 -1.48
N ALA A 291 -28.71 -13.19 -2.10
CA ALA A 291 -28.90 -12.97 -3.54
C ALA A 291 -28.13 -14.02 -4.36
N ILE A 292 -28.71 -14.41 -5.50
CA ILE A 292 -28.19 -15.47 -6.39
C ILE A 292 -27.36 -14.94 -7.56
N GLY A 293 -27.40 -13.62 -7.79
CA GLY A 293 -26.60 -12.92 -8.79
C GLY A 293 -26.54 -11.41 -8.50
N ILE A 294 -25.51 -10.74 -9.01
CA ILE A 294 -25.33 -9.29 -8.89
C ILE A 294 -24.94 -8.66 -10.23
N ILE A 295 -25.62 -7.56 -10.57
CA ILE A 295 -25.30 -6.70 -11.71
C ILE A 295 -24.65 -5.44 -11.17
N LEU A 296 -23.47 -5.09 -11.69
CA LEU A 296 -22.78 -3.84 -11.36
C LEU A 296 -22.76 -2.91 -12.57
N TYR A 297 -23.22 -1.68 -12.39
CA TYR A 297 -23.25 -0.67 -13.46
C TYR A 297 -22.65 0.67 -13.01
N SER A 298 -22.16 1.44 -13.98
CA SER A 298 -21.60 2.78 -13.75
C SER A 298 -22.70 3.84 -13.91
N ASP A 299 -23.22 4.32 -12.78
CA ASP A 299 -24.27 5.34 -12.80
C ASP A 299 -23.73 6.72 -13.21
N PRO A 300 -24.36 7.45 -14.15
CA PRO A 300 -23.95 8.81 -14.49
C PRO A 300 -23.90 9.76 -13.30
N ALA A 301 -24.70 9.55 -12.26
CA ALA A 301 -24.64 10.36 -11.03
C ALA A 301 -23.25 10.30 -10.35
N ASP A 302 -22.49 9.23 -10.55
CA ASP A 302 -21.16 9.02 -9.98
C ASP A 302 -20.03 9.14 -11.01
N TYR A 303 -20.30 8.83 -12.29
CA TYR A 303 -19.29 8.67 -13.33
C TYR A 303 -19.43 9.67 -14.50
N PHE A 304 -20.25 10.70 -14.35
CA PHE A 304 -20.45 11.73 -15.37
C PHE A 304 -20.28 13.15 -14.80
N ALA A 305 -19.24 13.85 -15.25
CA ALA A 305 -18.99 15.23 -14.86
C ALA A 305 -19.99 16.18 -15.56
N PRO A 306 -20.61 17.13 -14.84
CA PRO A 306 -21.58 18.04 -15.44
C PRO A 306 -20.93 18.94 -16.50
N GLY A 307 -21.63 19.13 -17.64
CA GLY A 307 -21.18 20.00 -18.73
C GLY A 307 -20.07 19.44 -19.62
N VAL A 308 -19.67 18.18 -19.43
CA VAL A 308 -18.62 17.51 -20.24
C VAL A 308 -19.26 16.47 -21.16
N GLN A 309 -18.81 16.42 -22.42
CA GLN A 309 -19.29 15.42 -23.37
C GLN A 309 -18.65 14.04 -23.13
N PRO A 310 -19.33 12.95 -23.50
CA PRO A 310 -18.72 11.61 -23.49
C PRO A 310 -17.54 11.52 -24.45
N TYR A 311 -16.63 10.59 -24.20
CA TYR A 311 -15.61 10.18 -25.17
C TYR A 311 -16.27 9.77 -26.50
N PRO A 312 -15.73 10.16 -27.67
CA PRO A 312 -14.43 10.82 -27.90
C PRO A 312 -14.44 12.35 -27.83
N LYS A 313 -15.62 12.99 -27.77
CA LYS A 313 -15.72 14.46 -27.81
C LYS A 313 -15.35 15.14 -26.48
N GLY A 314 -15.41 14.41 -25.38
CA GLY A 314 -14.90 14.83 -24.09
C GLY A 314 -14.34 13.64 -23.30
N TRP A 315 -14.22 13.80 -21.99
CA TRP A 315 -13.60 12.80 -21.11
C TRP A 315 -14.60 12.07 -20.20
N ASN A 316 -15.91 12.30 -20.39
CA ASN A 316 -16.93 11.54 -19.67
C ASN A 316 -17.08 10.11 -20.21
N LEU A 317 -17.58 9.23 -19.35
CA LEU A 317 -17.85 7.83 -19.67
C LEU A 317 -19.00 7.73 -20.71
N PRO A 318 -18.79 7.06 -21.85
CA PRO A 318 -19.86 6.73 -22.79
C PRO A 318 -20.87 5.76 -22.17
N GLY A 319 -22.15 5.84 -22.58
CA GLY A 319 -23.19 4.94 -22.08
C GLY A 319 -23.01 3.46 -22.44
N THR A 320 -22.15 3.16 -23.42
CA THR A 320 -21.77 1.81 -23.82
C THR A 320 -20.56 1.26 -23.07
N ALA A 321 -19.88 2.08 -22.27
CA ALA A 321 -18.63 1.69 -21.61
C ALA A 321 -18.86 0.97 -20.27
N VAL A 322 -18.13 -0.11 -20.03
CA VAL A 322 -18.29 -0.93 -18.82
C VAL A 322 -17.00 -0.98 -18.01
N GLN A 323 -17.11 -0.73 -16.70
CA GLN A 323 -15.97 -0.85 -15.80
C GLN A 323 -15.68 -2.33 -15.51
N ARG A 324 -14.49 -2.80 -15.93
CA ARG A 324 -13.91 -4.10 -15.54
C ARG A 324 -13.30 -4.03 -14.13
N GLY A 325 -13.14 -5.19 -13.48
CA GLY A 325 -12.44 -5.30 -12.21
C GLY A 325 -12.56 -6.68 -11.58
N ASN A 326 -11.71 -6.99 -10.59
CA ASN A 326 -11.85 -8.22 -9.80
C ASN A 326 -12.85 -8.04 -8.65
N VAL A 327 -13.53 -9.11 -8.27
CA VAL A 327 -14.49 -9.15 -7.16
C VAL A 327 -14.02 -9.99 -5.98
N LEU A 328 -12.75 -10.42 -5.96
CA LEU A 328 -12.19 -11.17 -4.84
C LEU A 328 -12.14 -10.33 -3.56
N ASN A 329 -12.37 -10.98 -2.42
CA ASN A 329 -12.18 -10.39 -1.10
C ASN A 329 -10.96 -11.03 -0.41
N LEU A 330 -9.76 -10.60 -0.79
CA LEU A 330 -8.51 -11.23 -0.37
C LEU A 330 -8.00 -10.80 1.00
N ASN A 331 -8.43 -9.66 1.53
CA ASN A 331 -7.92 -9.09 2.79
C ASN A 331 -6.37 -9.10 2.91
N GLY A 332 -5.67 -8.90 1.79
CA GLY A 332 -4.20 -8.88 1.72
C GLY A 332 -3.52 -10.22 1.46
N ALA A 333 -4.26 -11.30 1.21
CA ALA A 333 -3.71 -12.66 1.07
C ALA A 333 -2.77 -12.88 -0.13
N GLY A 334 -2.87 -12.06 -1.18
CA GLY A 334 -2.13 -12.27 -2.43
C GLY A 334 -2.87 -13.21 -3.39
N ASP A 335 -2.17 -14.17 -3.98
CA ASP A 335 -2.80 -15.18 -4.84
C ASP A 335 -3.77 -16.06 -4.02
N PRO A 336 -5.03 -16.28 -4.48
CA PRO A 336 -6.02 -17.08 -3.76
C PRO A 336 -5.56 -18.49 -3.39
N LEU A 337 -4.65 -19.09 -4.17
CA LEU A 337 -4.22 -20.48 -3.98
C LEU A 337 -2.95 -20.60 -3.13
N THR A 338 -2.26 -19.49 -2.87
CA THR A 338 -0.99 -19.48 -2.12
C THR A 338 -0.94 -18.38 -1.04
N PRO A 339 -1.95 -18.30 -0.15
CA PRO A 339 -1.96 -17.27 0.89
C PRO A 339 -0.73 -17.40 1.81
N GLY A 340 0.09 -16.34 1.85
CA GLY A 340 1.30 -16.29 2.68
C GLY A 340 2.55 -16.96 2.09
N TYR A 341 2.47 -17.59 0.90
CA TYR A 341 3.59 -18.26 0.24
C TYR A 341 3.78 -17.77 -1.20
N PRO A 342 5.00 -17.81 -1.75
CA PRO A 342 5.22 -17.51 -3.16
C PRO A 342 4.65 -18.62 -4.05
N ALA A 343 3.88 -18.27 -5.08
CA ALA A 343 3.38 -19.20 -6.09
C ALA A 343 4.49 -19.67 -7.06
N LYS A 344 5.43 -20.47 -6.55
CA LYS A 344 6.52 -21.08 -7.32
C LYS A 344 6.41 -22.61 -7.25
N GLY A 345 6.22 -23.26 -8.39
CA GLY A 345 6.54 -24.66 -8.66
C GLY A 345 6.16 -25.69 -7.57
N THR A 346 4.91 -26.15 -7.56
CA THR A 346 4.52 -27.58 -7.56
C THR A 346 3.00 -27.67 -7.56
N SER A 347 2.46 -28.39 -8.54
CA SER A 347 1.03 -28.68 -8.73
C SER A 347 0.35 -29.31 -7.51
N SER A 348 1.11 -29.88 -6.56
CA SER A 348 0.58 -30.49 -5.34
C SER A 348 0.02 -29.49 -4.34
N LEU A 349 0.61 -28.28 -4.20
CA LEU A 349 0.03 -27.23 -3.35
C LEU A 349 -1.23 -26.62 -3.99
N LEU A 350 -1.24 -26.50 -5.31
CA LEU A 350 -2.43 -26.11 -6.07
C LEU A 350 -3.56 -27.11 -5.83
N GLN A 351 -3.28 -28.42 -5.93
CA GLN A 351 -4.30 -29.48 -5.79
C GLN A 351 -4.85 -29.62 -4.37
N VAL A 352 -4.00 -29.49 -3.35
CA VAL A 352 -4.42 -29.47 -1.93
C VAL A 352 -5.20 -28.20 -1.60
N ALA A 353 -4.85 -27.05 -2.21
CA ALA A 353 -5.63 -25.83 -2.11
C ALA A 353 -6.99 -25.97 -2.82
N THR A 354 -7.08 -26.58 -4.00
CA THR A 354 -8.37 -26.81 -4.68
C THR A 354 -9.31 -27.70 -3.86
N THR A 355 -8.80 -28.75 -3.21
CA THR A 355 -9.60 -29.61 -2.32
C THR A 355 -10.03 -28.88 -1.04
N ASN A 356 -9.12 -28.11 -0.42
CA ASN A 356 -9.45 -27.31 0.77
C ASN A 356 -10.39 -26.13 0.46
N MET A 357 -10.50 -25.68 -0.81
CA MET A 357 -11.41 -24.62 -1.26
C MET A 357 -12.82 -25.14 -1.59
N LEU A 358 -12.97 -26.44 -1.86
CA LEU A 358 -14.28 -27.10 -1.92
C LEU A 358 -14.81 -27.39 -0.51
N GLU A 359 -13.93 -27.66 0.46
CA GLU A 359 -14.31 -27.91 1.86
C GLU A 359 -14.43 -26.64 2.72
N ASN A 360 -13.53 -25.66 2.55
CA ASN A 360 -13.67 -24.34 3.17
C ASN A 360 -14.31 -23.40 2.17
N HIS A 361 -15.43 -22.79 2.54
CA HIS A 361 -16.25 -21.80 1.83
C HIS A 361 -15.55 -20.62 1.10
N PHE A 362 -14.26 -20.63 0.77
CA PHE A 362 -13.58 -19.61 -0.01
C PHE A 362 -14.05 -19.53 -1.48
N LEU A 363 -14.40 -20.67 -2.11
CA LEU A 363 -15.06 -20.70 -3.43
C LEU A 363 -16.57 -20.96 -3.37
N GLY A 364 -17.08 -21.47 -2.23
CA GLY A 364 -18.53 -21.43 -1.95
C GLY A 364 -19.08 -20.01 -1.75
N SER A 365 -18.22 -18.99 -1.91
CA SER A 365 -18.46 -17.58 -1.65
C SER A 365 -18.25 -16.71 -2.91
N THR A 366 -18.41 -17.27 -4.11
CA THR A 366 -18.45 -16.49 -5.35
C THR A 366 -19.87 -16.48 -5.91
N MET A 367 -20.45 -15.29 -6.01
CA MET A 367 -21.77 -15.08 -6.59
C MET A 367 -21.73 -15.34 -8.10
N LEU A 368 -22.76 -15.99 -8.64
CA LEU A 368 -22.82 -16.40 -10.05
C LEU A 368 -22.95 -15.18 -10.97
N CYS A 369 -22.13 -15.13 -12.02
CA CYS A 369 -22.27 -14.16 -13.10
C CYS A 369 -21.63 -14.70 -14.39
N LEU A 370 -22.24 -15.72 -15.00
CA LEU A 370 -21.96 -16.06 -16.39
C LEU A 370 -23.08 -15.52 -17.29
N ILE A 371 -24.33 -15.87 -16.97
CA ILE A 371 -25.52 -15.37 -17.65
C ILE A 371 -26.59 -15.06 -16.60
N LEU A 372 -27.20 -13.88 -16.64
CA LEU A 372 -28.26 -13.52 -15.69
C LEU A 372 -29.56 -13.33 -16.45
N LYS A 373 -30.60 -14.06 -16.07
CA LYS A 373 -31.94 -13.91 -16.65
C LYS A 373 -32.89 -13.26 -15.66
N ILE A 374 -33.34 -12.06 -16.00
CA ILE A 374 -34.25 -11.27 -15.17
C ILE A 374 -35.68 -11.58 -15.60
N LYS A 375 -36.52 -12.06 -14.68
CA LYS A 375 -37.94 -12.22 -14.96
C LYS A 375 -38.62 -10.85 -15.02
N LYS A 376 -39.39 -10.60 -16.08
CA LYS A 376 -40.26 -9.43 -16.16
C LYS A 376 -41.43 -9.62 -15.19
N THR A 377 -41.35 -9.07 -13.99
CA THR A 377 -42.48 -9.04 -13.06
C THR A 377 -43.52 -8.04 -13.59
N LEU A 378 -44.58 -8.53 -14.24
CA LEU A 378 -45.76 -7.73 -14.57
C LEU A 378 -46.56 -7.46 -13.30
N ASN A 379 -46.13 -6.48 -12.49
CA ASN A 379 -47.07 -5.86 -11.56
C ASN A 379 -48.03 -5.01 -12.38
N GLN A 380 -49.16 -5.59 -12.81
CA GLN A 380 -50.32 -4.81 -13.19
C GLN A 380 -50.79 -4.06 -11.94
N PRO A 381 -50.79 -2.71 -11.91
CA PRO A 381 -51.31 -1.97 -10.78
C PRO A 381 -52.84 -2.09 -10.80
N GLY A 382 -53.38 -2.91 -9.90
CA GLY A 382 -54.81 -2.89 -9.55
C GLY A 382 -55.60 -4.16 -9.88
N GLN A 383 -55.40 -5.22 -9.11
CA GLN A 383 -56.47 -6.15 -8.72
C GLN A 383 -56.21 -6.72 -7.32
N LYS A 384 -56.46 -5.91 -6.29
CA LYS A 384 -57.43 -6.16 -5.20
C LYS A 384 -57.35 -5.04 -4.17
#